data_AF-A0A838RGM1-F1
#
_entry.id   AF-A0A838RGM1-F1
#
_cell.length_a   1.000
_cell.length_b   1.000
_cell.length_c   1.000
_cell.angle_alpha   90.00
_cell.angle_beta   90.00
_cell.angle_gamma   90.00
#
_symmetry.space_group_name_H-M   'P 1'
#
loop_
_entity.id
_entity.type
_entity.pdbx_description
1 polymer ?
#
loop_
_entity_poly.entity_id
_entity_poly.type
_entity_poly.pdbx_seq_one_letter_code
_entity_poly.pdbx_strand_id
1 'polypeptide(L)'
;MIDVLLDTTVILHIYRQYQPALTWLNNPQRYGVTSVTWLEVMEGVSSKSSQVRCKTLLSQCELLFLTAADQQWAMQQLEQFQFSHHIGMADCLIAAVAYRLQLPLYTHNLKDMTPLIGTLAVKPYA
;
A
#
# COMPACT_ATOMS: atom_id res chain seq x y z
N MET A 1 -15.80 1.84 -6.89
CA MET A 1 -14.70 1.92 -7.88
C MET A 1 -13.72 2.93 -7.33
N ILE A 2 -12.56 2.44 -6.92
CA ILE A 2 -11.44 3.22 -6.39
C ILE A 2 -10.59 3.78 -7.54
N ASP A 3 -9.87 4.86 -7.24
CA ASP A 3 -8.98 5.52 -8.19
C ASP A 3 -7.52 5.12 -7.97
N VAL A 4 -7.15 4.74 -6.74
CA VAL A 4 -5.76 4.50 -6.35
C VAL A 4 -5.63 3.63 -5.10
N LEU A 5 -4.50 2.94 -4.96
CA LEU A 5 -4.14 2.18 -3.76
C LEU A 5 -3.19 2.97 -2.86
N LEU A 6 -3.37 2.84 -1.55
CA LEU A 6 -2.46 3.40 -0.56
C LEU A 6 -1.59 2.29 0.03
N ASP A 7 -0.28 2.50 -0.02
CA ASP A 7 0.71 1.69 0.67
C ASP A 7 0.75 2.00 2.17
N THR A 8 1.33 1.11 2.97
CA THR A 8 1.47 1.23 4.43
C THR A 8 2.21 2.51 4.81
N THR A 9 3.22 2.90 4.04
CA THR A 9 3.95 4.16 4.26
C THR A 9 3.05 5.39 4.29
N VAL A 10 2.07 5.46 3.37
CA VAL A 10 1.13 6.58 3.28
C VAL A 10 0.12 6.56 4.42
N ILE A 11 -0.42 5.37 4.76
CA ILE A 11 -1.34 5.21 5.90
C ILE A 11 -0.67 5.66 7.20
N LEU A 12 0.61 5.31 7.42
CA LEU A 12 1.35 5.71 8.60
C LEU A 12 1.58 7.22 8.67
N HIS A 13 1.85 7.89 7.55
CA HIS A 13 1.96 9.35 7.52
C HIS A 13 0.64 10.04 7.90
N ILE A 14 -0.49 9.57 7.37
CA ILE A 14 -1.82 10.11 7.73
C ILE A 14 -2.10 9.87 9.22
N TYR A 15 -1.84 8.66 9.71
CA TYR A 15 -1.99 8.32 11.13
C TYR A 15 -1.15 9.22 12.05
N ARG A 16 0.10 9.51 11.65
CA ARG A 16 1.04 10.38 12.38
C ARG A 16 0.75 11.88 12.23
N GLN A 17 -0.34 12.25 11.53
CA GLN A 17 -0.70 13.64 11.27
C GLN A 17 0.41 14.41 10.52
N TYR A 18 1.11 13.72 9.60
CA TYR A 18 2.12 14.36 8.77
C TYR A 18 1.46 15.36 7.82
N GLN A 19 1.78 16.65 8.00
CA GLN A 19 1.05 17.74 7.35
C GLN A 19 1.00 17.64 5.82
N PRO A 20 2.08 17.30 5.10
CA PRO A 20 2.02 17.11 3.65
C PRO A 20 1.03 16.01 3.23
N ALA A 21 0.95 14.92 3.98
CA ALA A 21 -0.01 13.84 3.71
C ALA A 21 -1.46 14.32 3.90
N LEU A 22 -1.73 15.07 4.98
CA LEU A 22 -3.07 15.58 5.26
C LEU A 22 -3.53 16.61 4.22
N THR A 23 -2.63 17.50 3.79
CA THR A 23 -2.92 18.47 2.72
C THR A 23 -3.19 17.75 1.40
N TRP A 24 -2.39 16.74 1.07
CA TRP A 24 -2.56 15.96 -0.16
C TRP A 24 -3.87 15.14 -0.16
N LEU A 25 -4.28 14.60 0.99
CA LEU A 25 -5.51 13.82 1.16
C LEU A 25 -6.79 14.64 0.90
N ASN A 26 -6.69 15.97 0.85
CA ASN A 26 -7.81 16.86 0.55
C ASN A 26 -8.11 16.93 -0.96
N ASN A 27 -8.41 15.77 -1.55
CA ASN A 27 -8.79 15.63 -2.95
C ASN A 27 -9.96 14.63 -3.09
N PRO A 28 -10.72 14.65 -4.20
CA PRO A 28 -11.92 13.83 -4.33
C PRO A 28 -11.66 12.36 -4.72
N GLN A 29 -10.41 11.87 -4.65
CA GLN A 29 -10.08 10.49 -5.01
C GLN A 29 -10.68 9.48 -4.02
N ARG A 30 -11.04 8.31 -4.56
CA ARG A 30 -11.44 7.14 -3.78
C ARG A 30 -10.24 6.24 -3.58
N TYR A 31 -9.92 6.00 -2.31
CA TYR A 31 -8.75 5.22 -1.91
C TYR A 31 -9.10 3.76 -1.67
N GLY A 32 -8.23 2.86 -2.11
CA GLY A 32 -8.22 1.47 -1.71
C GLY A 32 -6.99 1.10 -0.89
N VAL A 33 -7.10 0.07 -0.07
CA VAL A 33 -5.99 -0.56 0.62
C VAL A 33 -6.04 -2.06 0.40
N THR A 34 -4.89 -2.71 0.29
CA THR A 34 -4.86 -4.17 0.20
C THR A 34 -5.05 -4.80 1.59
N SER A 35 -5.47 -6.05 1.64
CA SER A 35 -5.50 -6.82 2.89
C SER A 35 -4.12 -6.97 3.53
N VAL A 36 -3.04 -6.92 2.74
CA VAL A 36 -1.66 -6.96 3.27
C VAL A 36 -1.29 -5.63 3.92
N THR A 37 -1.57 -4.50 3.27
CA THR A 37 -1.44 -3.17 3.88
C THR A 37 -2.21 -3.08 5.20
N TRP A 38 -3.43 -3.62 5.23
CA TRP A 38 -4.22 -3.69 6.46
C TRP A 38 -3.51 -4.50 7.55
N LEU A 39 -2.97 -5.67 7.21
CA LEU A 39 -2.22 -6.53 8.14
C LEU A 39 -0.95 -5.85 8.67
N GLU A 40 -0.16 -5.22 7.81
CA GLU A 40 1.06 -4.50 8.21
C GLU A 40 0.74 -3.36 9.19
N VAL A 41 -0.32 -2.60 8.92
CA VAL A 41 -0.75 -1.54 9.85
C VAL A 41 -1.19 -2.13 11.19
N MET A 42 -1.91 -3.26 11.20
CA MET A 42 -2.32 -3.92 12.45
C MET A 42 -1.16 -4.56 13.21
N GLU A 43 -0.13 -5.06 12.53
CA GLU A 43 1.08 -5.58 13.15
C GLU A 43 1.91 -4.45 13.76
N GLY A 44 1.98 -3.30 13.09
CA GLY A 44 2.78 -2.14 13.49
C GLY A 44 2.19 -1.28 14.62
N VAL A 45 0.94 -1.49 15.06
CA VAL A 45 0.36 -0.69 16.16
C VAL A 45 0.91 -1.13 17.53
N SER A 46 1.27 -0.14 18.36
CA SER A 46 1.87 -0.40 19.68
C SER A 46 0.85 -0.57 20.82
N SER A 47 -0.44 -0.34 20.58
CA SER A 47 -1.48 -0.41 21.60
C SER A 47 -2.88 -0.64 21.02
N LYS A 48 -3.81 -1.10 21.86
CA LYS A 48 -5.24 -1.23 21.49
C LYS A 48 -5.88 0.10 21.08
N SER A 49 -5.51 1.20 21.73
CA SER A 49 -6.03 2.53 21.38
C SER A 49 -5.54 2.98 19.99
N SER A 50 -4.26 2.74 19.68
CA SER A 50 -3.71 2.97 18.33
C SER A 50 -4.38 2.08 17.30
N GLN A 51 -4.64 0.81 17.62
CA GLN A 51 -5.36 -0.12 16.75
C GLN A 51 -6.75 0.41 16.35
N VAL A 52 -7.53 0.89 17.32
CA VAL A 52 -8.87 1.46 17.04
C VAL A 52 -8.77 2.65 16.09
N ARG A 53 -7.82 3.56 16.32
CA ARG A 53 -7.61 4.72 15.45
C ARG A 53 -7.21 4.33 14.02
N CYS A 54 -6.28 3.38 13.87
CA CYS A 54 -5.88 2.86 12.56
C CYS A 54 -7.03 2.17 11.84
N LYS A 55 -7.87 1.40 12.55
CA LYS A 55 -9.07 0.78 11.96
C LYS A 55 -10.07 1.82 11.46
N THR A 56 -10.30 2.90 12.22
CA THR A 56 -11.16 4.00 11.77
C THR A 56 -10.60 4.65 10.50
N LEU A 57 -9.29 4.90 10.43
CA LEU A 57 -8.64 5.41 9.22
C LEU A 57 -8.81 4.46 8.02
N LEU A 58 -8.48 3.18 8.19
CA LEU A 58 -8.57 2.18 7.13
C LEU A 58 -10.02 1.96 6.66
N SER A 59 -11.02 2.18 7.53
CA SER A 59 -12.44 2.05 7.17
C SER A 59 -12.93 3.09 6.15
N GLN A 60 -12.14 4.15 5.91
CA GLN A 60 -12.40 5.16 4.88
C GLN A 60 -11.92 4.72 3.49
N CYS A 61 -11.19 3.60 3.40
CA CYS A 61 -10.69 3.03 2.15
C CYS A 61 -11.48 1.77 1.77
N GLU A 62 -11.57 1.48 0.48
CA GLU A 62 -12.07 0.19 0.00
C GLU A 62 -11.02 -0.90 0.30
N LEU A 63 -11.40 -1.96 1.04
CA LEU A 63 -10.50 -3.07 1.35
C LEU A 63 -10.50 -4.08 0.19
N LEU A 64 -9.34 -4.30 -0.39
CA LEU A 64 -9.14 -5.24 -1.48
C LEU A 64 -8.39 -6.49 -1.03
N PHE A 65 -8.92 -7.65 -1.39
CA PHE A 65 -8.29 -8.94 -1.14
C PHE A 65 -7.48 -9.39 -2.35
N LEU A 66 -6.43 -10.16 -2.07
CA LEU A 66 -5.70 -10.89 -3.10
C LEU A 66 -6.58 -11.96 -3.72
N THR A 67 -6.39 -12.14 -5.01
CA THR A 67 -6.86 -13.30 -5.77
C THR A 67 -5.74 -14.33 -5.89
N ALA A 68 -6.07 -15.53 -6.35
CA ALA A 68 -5.05 -16.53 -6.66
C ALA A 68 -4.03 -16.03 -7.71
N ALA A 69 -4.46 -15.23 -8.67
CA ALA A 69 -3.58 -14.63 -9.68
C ALA A 69 -2.60 -13.62 -9.06
N ASP A 70 -3.06 -12.82 -8.10
CA ASP A 70 -2.19 -11.88 -7.36
C ASP A 70 -1.11 -12.64 -6.60
N GLN A 71 -1.49 -13.73 -5.93
CA GLN A 71 -0.56 -14.59 -5.18
C GLN A 71 0.50 -15.19 -6.10
N GLN A 72 0.10 -15.75 -7.25
CA GLN A 72 1.02 -16.34 -8.22
C GLN A 72 1.99 -15.30 -8.78
N TRP A 73 1.48 -14.12 -9.12
CA TRP A 73 2.31 -13.02 -9.61
C TRP A 73 3.31 -12.57 -8.54
N ALA A 74 2.88 -12.39 -7.29
CA ALA A 74 3.75 -11.99 -6.18
C ALA A 74 4.89 -13.00 -5.95
N MET A 75 4.60 -14.32 -6.04
CA MET A 75 5.62 -15.36 -5.93
C MET A 75 6.69 -15.25 -7.03
N GLN A 76 6.27 -15.01 -8.27
CA GLN A 76 7.19 -14.82 -9.40
C GLN A 76 8.06 -13.57 -9.23
N GLN A 77 7.47 -12.46 -8.78
CA GLN A 77 8.23 -11.22 -8.55
C GLN A 77 9.23 -11.37 -7.42
N LEU A 78 8.86 -12.06 -6.35
CA LEU A 78 9.77 -12.31 -5.23
C LEU A 78 10.98 -13.13 -5.69
N GLU A 79 10.75 -14.21 -6.44
CA GLU A 79 11.83 -15.03 -7.03
C GLU A 79 12.77 -14.19 -7.91
N GLN A 80 12.21 -13.26 -8.69
CA GLN A 80 12.97 -12.42 -9.61
C GLN A 80 13.78 -11.30 -8.91
N PHE A 81 13.21 -10.67 -7.89
CA PHE A 81 13.72 -9.38 -7.38
C PHE A 81 14.20 -9.37 -5.93
N GLN A 82 13.98 -10.43 -5.15
CA GLN A 82 14.35 -10.46 -3.74
C GLN A 82 15.84 -10.14 -3.51
N PHE A 83 16.76 -10.74 -4.27
CA PHE A 83 18.21 -10.55 -4.03
C PHE A 83 18.80 -9.34 -4.75
N SER A 84 18.26 -8.98 -5.91
CA SER A 84 18.74 -7.85 -6.70
C SER A 84 18.27 -6.51 -6.15
N HIS A 85 17.03 -6.45 -5.64
CA HIS A 85 16.41 -5.22 -5.16
C HIS A 85 16.02 -5.24 -3.68
N HIS A 86 16.30 -6.34 -2.95
CA HIS A 86 15.98 -6.49 -1.52
C HIS A 86 14.47 -6.41 -1.23
N ILE A 87 13.65 -6.85 -2.18
CA ILE A 87 12.18 -6.78 -2.09
C ILE A 87 11.63 -7.84 -1.14
N GLY A 88 10.69 -7.43 -0.29
CA GLY A 88 10.02 -8.30 0.67
C GLY A 88 8.75 -8.96 0.12
N MET A 89 8.29 -10.00 0.83
CA MET A 89 7.03 -10.69 0.52
C MET A 89 5.83 -9.73 0.52
N ALA A 90 5.74 -8.84 1.51
CA ALA A 90 4.62 -7.92 1.64
C ALA A 90 4.56 -6.94 0.45
N ASP A 91 5.70 -6.42 0.02
CA ASP A 91 5.78 -5.52 -1.14
C ASP A 91 5.25 -6.20 -2.40
N CYS A 92 5.68 -7.45 -2.68
CA CYS A 92 5.19 -8.22 -3.82
C CYS A 92 3.67 -8.43 -3.77
N LEU A 93 3.12 -8.74 -2.59
CA LEU A 93 1.68 -8.99 -2.41
C LEU A 93 0.84 -7.71 -2.56
N ILE A 94 1.32 -6.57 -2.06
CA ILE A 94 0.67 -5.26 -2.23
C ILE A 94 0.71 -4.85 -3.71
N ALA A 95 1.88 -4.94 -4.33
CA ALA A 95 2.10 -4.54 -5.71
C ALA A 95 1.30 -5.42 -6.70
N ALA A 96 1.06 -6.70 -6.37
CA ALA A 96 0.26 -7.61 -7.20
C ALA A 96 -1.16 -7.08 -7.45
N VAL A 97 -1.81 -6.54 -6.41
CA VAL A 97 -3.17 -5.99 -6.53
C VAL A 97 -3.17 -4.72 -7.39
N ALA A 98 -2.17 -3.85 -7.22
CA ALA A 98 -1.98 -2.67 -8.06
C ALA A 98 -1.78 -3.05 -9.54
N TYR A 99 -0.94 -4.06 -9.78
CA TYR A 99 -0.65 -4.58 -11.11
C TYR A 99 -1.89 -5.18 -11.77
N ARG A 100 -2.62 -6.09 -11.10
CA ARG A 100 -3.82 -6.70 -11.68
C ARG A 100 -4.88 -5.67 -12.02
N LEU A 101 -5.10 -4.68 -11.15
CA LEU A 101 -6.12 -3.65 -11.35
C LEU A 101 -5.65 -2.50 -12.24
N GLN A 102 -4.36 -2.44 -12.59
CA GLN A 102 -3.73 -1.33 -13.31
C GLN A 102 -4.03 0.02 -12.63
N LEU A 103 -3.98 0.04 -11.29
CA LEU A 103 -4.17 1.23 -10.48
C LEU A 103 -2.83 1.73 -9.95
N PRO A 104 -2.64 3.05 -9.80
CA PRO A 104 -1.45 3.56 -9.14
C PRO A 104 -1.40 3.07 -7.68
N LEU A 105 -0.18 2.88 -7.17
CA LEU A 105 0.12 2.65 -5.77
C LEU A 105 0.85 3.88 -5.23
N TYR A 106 0.19 4.60 -4.33
CA TYR A 106 0.81 5.69 -3.61
C TYR A 106 1.68 5.16 -2.48
N THR A 107 2.98 5.39 -2.59
CA THR A 107 4.01 4.86 -1.69
C THR A 107 5.17 5.85 -1.54
N HIS A 108 5.82 5.82 -0.37
CA HIS A 108 7.13 6.45 -0.19
C HIS A 108 8.29 5.47 -0.40
N ASN A 109 8.01 4.19 -0.61
CA ASN A 109 9.00 3.16 -0.87
C ASN A 109 9.20 2.91 -2.37
N LEU A 110 9.44 3.98 -3.13
CA LEU A 110 9.59 3.89 -4.59
C LEU A 110 10.71 2.95 -5.03
N LYS A 111 11.80 2.84 -4.26
CA LYS A 111 12.93 1.97 -4.58
C LYS A 111 12.50 0.51 -4.72
N ASP A 112 11.59 0.07 -3.87
CA ASP A 112 11.18 -1.34 -3.81
C ASP A 112 9.96 -1.58 -4.71
N MET A 113 9.06 -0.59 -4.83
CA MET A 113 7.84 -0.72 -5.65
C MET A 113 8.08 -0.48 -7.15
N THR A 114 9.03 0.38 -7.53
CA THR A 114 9.27 0.69 -8.96
C THR A 114 9.73 -0.54 -9.77
N PRO A 115 10.63 -1.41 -9.27
CA PRO A 115 10.99 -2.65 -9.96
C PRO A 115 9.79 -3.58 -10.21
N LEU A 116 8.77 -3.56 -9.34
CA LEU A 116 7.60 -4.43 -9.43
C LEU A 116 6.54 -3.91 -10.40
N ILE A 117 6.23 -2.62 -10.34
CA ILE A 117 5.03 -2.05 -11.00
C ILE A 117 5.33 -0.77 -11.80
N GLY A 118 6.61 -0.41 -11.96
CA GLY A 118 7.05 0.68 -12.82
C GLY A 118 6.35 2.00 -12.51
N THR A 119 5.73 2.59 -13.55
CA THR A 119 5.05 3.89 -13.46
C THR A 119 3.79 3.89 -12.59
N LEU A 120 3.31 2.73 -12.15
CA LEU A 120 2.21 2.66 -11.18
C LEU A 120 2.69 3.01 -9.77
N ALA A 121 3.98 2.88 -9.44
CA ALA A 121 4.53 3.33 -8.18
C ALA A 121 4.68 4.86 -8.20
N VAL A 122 3.89 5.56 -7.40
CA VAL A 122 3.84 7.03 -7.40
C VAL A 122 4.05 7.56 -5.99
N LYS A 123 4.92 8.56 -5.84
CA LYS A 123 5.07 9.30 -4.59
C LYS A 123 4.04 10.45 -4.57
N PRO A 124 3.03 10.41 -3.67
CA PRO A 124 1.91 11.35 -3.72
C PRO A 124 2.26 12.77 -3.23
N TYR A 125 3.19 12.89 -2.30
CA TYR A 125 3.63 14.15 -1.70
C TYR A 125 5.12 14.07 -1.32
N ALA A 126 5.76 15.23 -1.13
CA ALA A 126 7.19 15.35 -0.83
C ALA A 126 7.57 14.69 0.50
#